data_AF-D4YR76-F1
#
_entry.id   AF-D4YR76-F1
#
_cell.length_a   1.000
_cell.length_b   1.000
_cell.length_c   1.000
_cell.angle_alpha   90.00
_cell.angle_beta   90.00
_cell.angle_gamma   90.00
#
_symmetry.space_group_name_H-M   'P 1'
#
loop_
_entity.id
_entity.type
_entity.pdbx_description
1 polymer ?
#
loop_
_entity_poly.entity_id
_entity_poly.type
_entity_poly.pdbx_seq_one_letter_code
_entity_poly.pdbx_strand_id
1 'polypeptide(L)'
;MANLNDIKLSSEDILKKQFRNKVKGYDPDEVDAYLDQIISDYETFSSIIEDLYGQIGKLQRELMEAKETQKHVQTSVAVTEPEDVRTYTPTNHRSNTSFEEIDTQGEISTNMAIIQRISTLERKVYNLEQRVYGLQK
;
A
#
# COMPACT_ATOMS: atom_id res chain seq x y z
N MET A 1 -12.20 8.09 -14.46
CA MET A 1 -12.87 8.17 -13.15
C MET A 1 -13.23 9.63 -12.92
N ALA A 2 -14.41 9.93 -12.38
CA ALA A 2 -14.76 11.30 -12.02
C ALA A 2 -13.86 11.77 -10.86
N ASN A 3 -13.35 12.99 -10.94
CA ASN A 3 -12.58 13.62 -9.87
C ASN A 3 -13.50 14.35 -8.91
N LEU A 4 -13.07 14.51 -7.66
CA LEU A 4 -13.80 15.29 -6.65
C LEU A 4 -14.06 16.75 -7.11
N ASN A 5 -13.15 17.29 -7.92
CA ASN A 5 -13.27 18.62 -8.53
C ASN A 5 -14.34 18.71 -9.63
N ASP A 6 -14.88 17.59 -10.11
CA ASP A 6 -15.95 17.57 -11.10
C ASP A 6 -17.32 17.84 -10.47
N ILE A 7 -17.41 17.84 -9.13
CA ILE A 7 -18.62 18.18 -8.37
C ILE A 7 -18.82 19.70 -8.41
N LYS A 8 -19.95 20.13 -8.98
CA LYS A 8 -20.23 21.55 -9.24
C LYS A 8 -21.05 22.25 -8.16
N LEU A 9 -21.66 21.49 -7.25
CA LEU A 9 -22.61 21.98 -6.26
C LEU A 9 -22.24 21.41 -4.90
N SER A 10 -22.28 22.23 -3.86
CA SER A 10 -22.27 21.80 -2.47
C SER A 10 -23.68 21.77 -1.89
N SER A 11 -23.88 21.10 -0.76
CA SER A 11 -25.15 21.11 0.00
C SER A 11 -25.62 22.55 0.29
N GLU A 12 -24.66 23.43 0.62
CA GLU A 12 -24.92 24.85 0.89
C GLU A 12 -25.37 25.62 -0.36
N ASP A 13 -24.76 25.33 -1.52
CA ASP A 13 -25.16 25.95 -2.79
C ASP A 13 -26.57 25.57 -3.20
N ILE A 14 -26.97 24.32 -2.93
CA ILE A 14 -28.31 23.79 -3.21
C ILE A 14 -29.32 24.48 -2.29
N LEU A 15 -29.03 24.58 -0.99
CA LEU A 15 -29.88 25.25 -0.02
C LEU A 15 -30.11 26.74 -0.34
N LYS A 16 -29.07 27.44 -0.79
CA LYS A 16 -29.14 28.87 -1.13
C LYS A 16 -29.72 29.13 -2.53
N LYS A 17 -30.04 28.08 -3.29
CA LYS A 17 -30.50 28.21 -4.67
C LYS A 17 -31.90 28.82 -4.71
N GLN A 18 -32.01 29.98 -5.37
CA GLN A 18 -33.30 30.62 -5.63
C GLN A 18 -33.71 30.40 -7.09
N PHE A 19 -34.90 29.83 -7.31
CA PHE A 19 -35.47 29.62 -8.64
C PHE A 19 -36.35 30.79 -9.05
N ARG A 20 -36.34 31.12 -10.34
CA ARG A 20 -37.26 32.14 -10.88
C ARG A 20 -38.64 31.52 -11.03
N ASN A 21 -39.65 32.12 -10.41
CA ASN A 21 -41.04 31.69 -10.59
C ASN A 21 -41.54 32.04 -12.00
N LYS A 22 -42.24 31.11 -12.65
CA LYS A 22 -42.90 31.28 -13.94
C LYS A 22 -44.33 30.76 -13.84
N VAL A 23 -45.26 31.41 -14.55
CA VAL A 23 -46.70 31.08 -14.57
C VAL A 23 -46.98 29.61 -14.92
N LYS A 24 -46.07 28.96 -15.65
CA LYS A 24 -46.06 27.51 -15.85
C LYS A 24 -44.71 26.98 -15.39
N GLY A 25 -44.72 26.17 -14.34
CA GLY A 25 -43.53 25.62 -13.69
C GLY A 25 -43.91 24.52 -12.72
N TYR A 26 -42.90 23.96 -12.06
CA TYR A 26 -43.09 23.03 -10.95
C TYR A 26 -43.58 23.78 -9.70
N ASP A 27 -44.26 23.05 -8.82
CA ASP A 27 -44.67 23.56 -7.52
C ASP A 27 -43.42 23.85 -6.65
N PRO A 28 -43.23 25.08 -6.15
CA PRO A 28 -42.11 25.40 -5.27
C PRO A 28 -42.01 24.46 -4.06
N ASP A 29 -43.13 24.06 -3.46
CA ASP A 29 -43.13 23.25 -2.25
C ASP A 29 -42.68 21.80 -2.54
N GLU A 30 -43.07 21.26 -3.70
CA GLU A 30 -42.61 19.93 -4.15
C GLU A 30 -41.12 19.94 -4.49
N VAL A 31 -40.65 21.02 -5.13
CA VAL A 31 -39.23 21.19 -5.45
C VAL A 31 -38.41 21.31 -4.17
N ASP A 32 -38.84 22.13 -3.22
CA ASP A 32 -38.11 22.31 -1.95
C ASP A 32 -38.03 21.00 -1.16
N ALA A 33 -39.14 20.26 -1.04
CA ALA A 33 -39.12 18.95 -0.38
C ALA A 33 -38.17 17.95 -1.05
N TYR A 34 -38.05 18.00 -2.38
CA TYR A 34 -37.10 17.17 -3.11
C TYR A 34 -35.66 17.65 -2.94
N LEU A 35 -35.43 18.97 -2.88
CA LEU A 35 -34.11 19.54 -2.64
C LEU A 35 -33.60 19.24 -1.22
N ASP A 36 -34.47 19.18 -0.21
CA ASP A 36 -34.11 18.76 1.14
C ASP A 36 -33.53 17.33 1.15
N GLN A 37 -34.11 16.42 0.36
CA GLN A 37 -33.59 15.06 0.21
C GLN A 37 -32.22 15.05 -0.48
N ILE A 38 -32.05 15.83 -1.55
CA ILE A 38 -30.77 15.96 -2.24
C ILE A 38 -29.70 16.55 -1.31
N ILE A 39 -30.04 17.55 -0.50
CA ILE A 39 -29.11 18.15 0.47
C ILE A 39 -28.63 17.08 1.46
N SER A 40 -29.55 16.28 2.01
CA SER A 40 -29.22 15.18 2.92
C SER A 40 -28.27 14.16 2.27
N ASP A 41 -28.50 13.82 1.01
CA ASP A 41 -27.63 12.89 0.27
C ASP A 41 -26.24 13.48 0.05
N TYR A 42 -26.15 14.77 -0.30
CA TYR A 42 -24.86 15.46 -0.47
C TYR A 42 -24.06 15.54 0.83
N GLU A 43 -24.71 15.80 1.97
CA GLU A 43 -24.04 15.74 3.28
C GLU A 43 -23.54 14.32 3.60
N THR A 44 -24.36 13.31 3.30
CA THR A 44 -23.98 11.90 3.48
C THR A 44 -22.79 11.53 2.61
N PHE A 45 -22.75 11.96 1.35
CA PHE A 45 -21.61 11.73 0.46
C PHE A 45 -20.35 12.41 0.98
N SER A 46 -20.45 13.65 1.47
CA SER A 46 -19.32 14.35 2.09
C SER A 46 -18.76 13.55 3.28
N SER A 47 -19.62 13.06 4.18
CA SER A 47 -19.18 12.24 5.32
C SER A 47 -18.49 10.94 4.86
N ILE A 48 -19.04 10.24 3.87
CA ILE A 48 -18.45 9.01 3.34
C ILE A 48 -17.07 9.28 2.75
N ILE A 49 -16.93 10.38 2.01
CA ILE A 49 -15.66 10.77 1.40
C ILE A 49 -14.61 11.08 2.48
N GLU A 50 -14.97 11.83 3.52
CA GLU A 50 -14.09 12.10 4.66
C GLU A 50 -13.67 10.83 5.39
N ASP A 51 -14.60 9.92 5.65
CA ASP A 51 -14.32 8.63 6.29
C ASP A 51 -13.35 7.78 5.46
N LEU A 52 -13.54 7.74 4.14
CA LEU A 52 -12.65 7.02 3.23
C LEU A 52 -11.25 7.64 3.21
N TYR A 53 -11.13 8.96 3.13
CA TYR A 53 -9.82 9.63 3.23
C TYR A 53 -9.15 9.37 4.58
N GLY A 54 -9.92 9.37 5.67
CA GLY A 54 -9.44 9.01 7.00
C GLY A 54 -8.91 7.57 7.08
N GLN A 55 -9.62 6.61 6.48
CA GLN A 55 -9.18 5.22 6.41
C GLN A 55 -7.91 5.05 5.56
N ILE A 56 -7.83 5.71 4.41
CA ILE A 56 -6.63 5.71 3.57
C ILE A 56 -5.44 6.26 4.35
N GLY A 57 -5.62 7.37 5.08
CA GLY A 57 -4.57 7.96 5.91
C GLY A 57 -4.09 7.01 7.01
N LYS A 58 -5.00 6.32 7.69
CA LYS A 58 -4.65 5.31 8.71
C LYS A 58 -3.87 4.15 8.12
N LEU A 59 -4.34 3.56 7.03
CA LEU A 59 -3.68 2.44 6.35
C LEU A 59 -2.30 2.82 5.81
N GLN A 60 -2.15 4.04 5.26
CA GLN A 60 -0.85 4.54 4.82
C GLN A 60 0.13 4.70 6.00
N ARG A 61 -0.35 5.14 7.16
CA ARG A 61 0.47 5.25 8.37
C ARG A 61 0.92 3.87 8.87
N GLU A 62 0.01 2.91 8.95
CA GLU A 62 0.31 1.53 9.34
C GLU A 62 1.34 0.88 8.40
N LEU A 63 1.22 1.10 7.09
CA LEU A 63 2.21 0.63 6.12
C LEU A 63 3.58 1.29 6.30
N MET A 64 3.62 2.57 6.68
CA MET A 64 4.88 3.27 6.97
C MET A 64 5.55 2.72 8.23
N GLU A 65 4.80 2.56 9.32
CA GLU A 65 5.28 2.00 10.60
C GLU A 65 5.77 0.55 10.41
N ALA A 66 5.07 -0.27 9.63
CA ALA A 66 5.48 -1.63 9.29
C ALA A 66 6.78 -1.68 8.47
N LYS A 67 6.99 -0.72 7.55
CA LYS A 67 8.25 -0.60 6.79
C LYS A 67 9.42 -0.15 7.65
N GLU A 68 9.18 0.70 8.64
CA GLU A 68 10.21 1.23 9.53
C GLU A 68 10.68 0.17 10.53
N THR A 69 9.75 -0.62 11.09
CA THR A 69 10.07 -1.77 11.94
C THR A 69 10.86 -2.86 11.17
N GLN A 70 10.56 -3.10 9.88
CA GLN A 70 11.36 -4.00 9.04
C GLN A 70 12.78 -3.50 8.75
N LYS A 71 13.02 -2.18 8.75
CA LYS A 71 14.37 -1.61 8.64
C LYS A 71 15.17 -1.80 9.92
N HIS A 72 14.55 -1.61 11.08
CA HIS A 72 15.25 -1.64 12.37
C HIS A 72 15.71 -3.05 12.81
N VAL A 73 15.09 -4.11 12.28
CA VAL A 73 15.49 -5.52 12.55
C VAL A 73 16.69 -5.97 11.70
N GLN A 74 17.04 -5.25 10.62
CA GLN A 74 18.18 -5.62 9.76
C GLN A 74 19.53 -5.04 10.22
N THR A 75 19.57 -4.13 11.20
CA THR A 75 20.81 -3.44 11.60
C THR A 75 21.53 -4.07 12.81
N SER A 76 20.90 -5.00 13.54
CA SER A 76 21.46 -5.52 14.80
C SER A 76 22.25 -6.84 14.69
N VAL A 77 22.67 -7.28 13.51
CA VAL A 77 23.49 -8.51 13.35
C VAL A 77 24.73 -8.24 12.51
N ALA A 78 25.66 -7.45 13.06
CA ALA A 78 26.97 -7.26 12.44
C ALA A 78 28.06 -7.05 13.49
N VAL A 79 28.42 -8.11 14.24
CA VAL A 79 29.74 -8.20 14.90
C VAL A 79 30.22 -9.67 14.94
N THR A 80 31.51 -9.86 14.61
CA THR A 80 32.46 -11.01 14.78
C THR A 80 32.62 -12.10 13.70
N GLU A 81 33.73 -11.96 12.92
CA GLU A 81 34.78 -12.93 12.45
C GLU A 81 34.46 -14.37 11.96
N PRO A 82 35.39 -15.09 11.28
CA PRO A 82 36.41 -14.72 10.28
C PRO A 82 36.24 -15.51 8.94
N GLU A 83 37.08 -15.19 7.96
CA GLU A 83 37.22 -15.77 6.61
C GLU A 83 37.01 -17.30 6.49
N ASP A 84 35.97 -17.75 5.78
CA ASP A 84 36.08 -18.90 4.85
C ASP A 84 34.90 -19.00 3.86
N VAL A 85 35.23 -19.28 2.59
CA VAL A 85 34.36 -19.57 1.43
C VAL A 85 33.40 -18.44 0.99
N ARG A 86 33.67 -17.88 -0.21
CA ARG A 86 32.76 -16.96 -0.91
C ARG A 86 31.44 -17.67 -1.27
N THR A 87 30.46 -17.61 -0.38
CA THR A 87 29.05 -17.91 -0.69
C THR A 87 28.29 -16.59 -0.91
N TYR A 88 27.40 -16.57 -1.90
CA TYR A 88 26.63 -15.38 -2.25
C TYR A 88 25.65 -15.02 -1.12
N THR A 89 26.02 -14.06 -0.28
CA THR A 89 25.06 -13.35 0.60
C THR A 89 24.53 -12.17 -0.19
N PRO A 90 23.21 -12.03 -0.42
CA PRO A 90 22.68 -10.83 -1.04
C PRO A 90 22.80 -9.68 -0.03
N THR A 91 23.89 -8.94 -0.13
CA THR A 91 24.00 -7.61 0.47
C THR A 91 23.00 -6.74 -0.27
N ASN A 92 21.92 -6.33 0.39
CA ASN A 92 20.91 -5.44 -0.17
C ASN A 92 21.51 -4.05 -0.44
N HIS A 93 22.25 -3.90 -1.54
CA HIS A 93 22.40 -2.63 -2.23
C HIS A 93 21.25 -2.51 -3.23
N ARG A 94 20.07 -2.14 -2.73
CA ARG A 94 18.99 -1.61 -3.58
C ARG A 94 19.39 -0.19 -3.99
N SER A 95 20.13 -0.06 -5.09
CA SER A 95 20.16 1.18 -5.86
C SER A 95 18.81 1.34 -6.55
N ASN A 96 18.12 2.44 -6.27
CA ASN A 96 16.92 2.87 -6.97
C ASN A 96 17.17 2.91 -8.48
N THR A 97 16.49 2.06 -9.24
CA THR A 97 16.25 2.28 -10.67
C THR A 97 14.80 1.96 -10.96
N SER A 98 14.00 3.01 -11.10
CA SER A 98 12.67 2.98 -11.70
C SER A 98 12.81 2.57 -13.17
N PHE A 99 12.32 1.41 -13.57
CA PHE A 99 12.08 1.09 -14.99
C PHE A 99 11.04 -0.05 -15.10
N GLU A 100 10.29 -0.01 -16.20
CA GLU A 100 8.96 -0.57 -16.44
C GLU A 100 8.75 -2.06 -16.09
N GLU A 101 7.56 -2.34 -15.53
CA GLU A 101 7.08 -3.68 -15.17
C GLU A 101 6.70 -4.48 -16.43
N ILE A 102 7.55 -5.42 -16.83
CA ILE A 102 7.13 -6.60 -17.59
C ILE A 102 6.88 -7.72 -16.57
N ASP A 103 5.73 -8.38 -16.70
CA ASP A 103 5.07 -9.44 -15.93
C ASP A 103 5.94 -10.64 -15.46
N THR A 104 7.06 -10.33 -14.79
CA THR A 104 8.08 -11.29 -14.32
C THR A 104 8.24 -11.26 -12.81
N GLN A 105 7.45 -10.45 -12.09
CA GLN A 105 7.54 -10.31 -10.63
C GLN A 105 7.31 -11.65 -9.91
N GLY A 106 6.44 -12.52 -10.44
CA GLY A 106 6.22 -13.86 -9.91
C GLY A 106 7.46 -14.76 -10.05
N GLU A 107 8.10 -14.75 -11.22
CA GLU A 107 9.31 -15.55 -11.47
C GLU A 107 10.53 -15.02 -10.72
N ILE A 108 10.71 -13.70 -10.61
CA ILE A 108 11.83 -13.10 -9.87
C ILE A 108 11.74 -13.45 -8.37
N SER A 109 10.52 -13.43 -7.79
CA SER A 109 10.32 -13.86 -6.40
C SER A 109 10.60 -15.36 -6.20
N THR A 110 10.24 -16.18 -7.19
CA THR A 110 10.45 -17.64 -7.16
C THR A 110 11.92 -17.99 -7.35
N ASN A 111 12.61 -17.38 -8.31
CA ASN A 111 14.04 -17.53 -8.53
C ASN A 111 14.83 -17.10 -7.29
N MET A 112 14.41 -16.01 -6.64
CA MET A 112 14.99 -15.59 -5.36
C MET A 112 14.75 -16.62 -4.24
N ALA A 113 13.55 -17.19 -4.13
CA ALA A 113 13.24 -18.24 -3.16
C ALA A 113 14.04 -19.53 -3.42
N ILE A 114 14.25 -19.89 -4.69
CA ILE A 114 15.08 -21.02 -5.11
C ILE A 114 16.52 -20.78 -4.69
N ILE A 115 17.09 -19.61 -4.99
CA ILE A 115 18.46 -19.25 -4.61
C ILE A 115 18.63 -19.31 -3.09
N GLN A 116 17.70 -18.74 -2.32
CA GLN A 116 17.73 -18.82 -0.85
C GLN A 116 17.70 -20.25 -0.33
N ARG A 117 16.85 -21.10 -0.93
CA ARG A 117 16.74 -22.51 -0.55
C ARG A 117 18.02 -23.28 -0.88
N ILE A 118 18.63 -23.03 -2.04
CA ILE A 118 19.92 -23.63 -2.44
C ILE A 118 21.01 -23.21 -1.44
N SER A 119 21.17 -21.91 -1.16
CA SER A 119 22.18 -21.45 -0.20
C SER A 119 21.98 -22.01 1.21
N THR A 120 20.73 -22.19 1.64
CA THR A 120 20.41 -22.81 2.93
C THR A 120 20.79 -24.30 2.94
N LEU A 121 20.55 -25.00 1.83
CA LEU A 121 20.92 -26.39 1.66
C LEU A 121 22.44 -26.56 1.61
N GLU A 122 23.16 -25.74 0.85
CA GLU A 122 24.62 -25.71 0.80
C GLU A 122 25.24 -25.54 2.20
N ARG A 123 24.70 -24.60 3.00
CA ARG A 123 25.11 -24.43 4.40
C ARG A 123 24.88 -25.70 5.22
N LYS A 124 23.72 -26.34 5.09
CA LYS A 124 23.40 -27.57 5.86
C LYS A 124 24.30 -28.73 5.45
N VAL A 125 24.47 -28.93 4.15
CA VAL A 125 25.34 -29.98 3.58
C VAL A 125 26.77 -29.79 4.07
N TYR A 126 27.32 -28.57 3.97
CA TYR A 126 28.66 -28.27 4.47
C TYR A 126 28.81 -28.60 5.97
N ASN A 127 27.86 -28.18 6.81
CA ASN A 127 27.90 -28.51 8.25
C ASN A 127 27.76 -30.01 8.53
N LEU A 128 26.97 -30.71 7.72
CA LEU A 128 26.82 -32.17 7.79
C LEU A 128 28.11 -32.88 7.36
N GLU A 129 28.73 -32.46 6.27
CA GLU A 129 30.01 -32.98 5.79
C GLU A 129 31.12 -32.77 6.82
N GLN A 130 31.21 -31.58 7.41
CA GLN A 130 32.15 -31.30 8.49
C GLN A 130 31.93 -32.21 9.70
N ARG A 131 30.68 -32.54 10.04
CA ARG A 131 30.37 -33.45 11.15
C ARG A 131 30.65 -34.91 10.83
N VAL A 132 30.37 -35.34 9.59
CA VAL A 132 30.52 -36.74 9.15
C VAL A 132 31.97 -37.08 8.83
N TYR A 133 32.70 -36.16 8.19
CA TYR A 133 34.10 -36.35 7.79
C TYR A 133 35.10 -35.74 8.79
N GLY A 134 34.71 -34.77 9.61
CA GLY A 134 35.57 -34.18 10.64
C GLY A 134 35.73 -35.01 11.92
N LEU A 135 35.11 -36.20 11.99
CA LEU A 135 35.25 -37.17 13.09
C LEU A 135 36.24 -38.31 12.78
N GLN A 136 37.03 -38.21 11.70
CA GLN A 136 38.22 -39.03 11.49
C GLN A 136 39.49 -38.26 11.91
N LYS A 137 39.78 -38.26 13.21
CA LYS A 137 41.16 -38.17 13.74
C LYS A 137 41.32 -39.15 14.88
#